data_AF-A0A961SGQ0-F1
#
_entry.id   AF-A0A961SGQ0-F1
#
_cell.length_a   1.000
_cell.length_b   1.000
_cell.length_c   1.000
_cell.angle_alpha   90.00
_cell.angle_beta   90.00
_cell.angle_gamma   90.00
#
_symmetry.space_group_name_H-M   'P 1'
#
loop_
_entity.id
_entity.type
_entity.pdbx_description
1 polymer ?
#
loop_
_entity_poly.entity_id
_entity_poly.type
_entity_poly.pdbx_seq_one_letter_code
_entity_poly.pdbx_strand_id
1 'polypeptide(L)' 'MKTWKLYLSGEIHTSWREEIEEGCKEAGLPVRFSAPVTHHEASDDCGVAI' A
#
# COMPACT_ATOMS: atom_id res chain seq x y z
N MET A 1 -20.34 -12.41 -2.76
CA MET A 1 -19.99 -11.02 -2.41
C MET A 1 -18.74 -10.65 -3.20
N LYS A 2 -18.68 -9.47 -3.82
CA LYS A 2 -17.57 -9.08 -4.70
C LYS A 2 -16.52 -8.32 -3.88
N THR A 3 -15.27 -8.80 -3.87
CA THR A 3 -14.16 -8.10 -3.23
C THR A 3 -13.51 -7.14 -4.22
N TRP A 4 -13.37 -5.87 -3.85
CA TRP A 4 -12.70 -4.87 -4.69
C TRP A 4 -11.19 -4.90 -4.47
N LYS A 5 -10.42 -4.78 -5.56
CA LYS A 5 -8.97 -4.62 -5.49
C LYS A 5 -8.65 -3.15 -5.65
N LEU A 6 -8.04 -2.56 -4.64
CA LEU A 6 -7.66 -1.15 -4.61
C LEU A 6 -6.14 -1.06 -4.64
N TYR A 7 -5.62 -0.21 -5.51
CA TYR A 7 -4.19 0.10 -5.57
C TYR A 7 -3.97 1.50 -4.97
N LEU A 8 -3.14 1.58 -3.94
CA LEU A 8 -2.75 2.82 -3.29
C LEU A 8 -1.39 3.25 -3.86
N SER A 9 -1.29 4.47 -4.39
CA SER A 9 -0.05 4.99 -4.97
C SER A 9 1.05 5.16 -3.92
N GLY A 10 2.30 5.27 -4.38
CA GLY A 10 3.48 5.31 -3.52
C GLY A 10 3.80 6.67 -2.90
N GLU A 11 2.83 7.55 -2.71
CA GLU A 11 3.10 8.79 -1.97
C GLU A 11 3.42 8.45 -0.51
N ILE A 12 4.57 8.92 -0.03
CA ILE A 12 5.11 8.66 1.32
C ILE A 12 5.19 9.94 2.18
N HIS A 13 4.70 11.07 1.65
CA HIS A 13 4.80 12.36 2.34
C HIS A 13 3.66 12.61 3.34
N THR A 14 2.62 11.77 3.33
CA THR A 14 1.47 11.84 4.23
C THR A 14 0.99 10.45 4.66
N SER A 15 0.19 10.38 5.73
CA SER A 15 -0.42 9.16 6.29
C SER A 15 -1.64 8.65 5.53
N TRP A 16 -1.96 9.23 4.36
CA TRP A 16 -3.24 9.04 3.68
C TRP A 16 -3.62 7.58 3.39
N ARG A 17 -2.62 6.69 3.19
CA ARG A 17 -2.86 5.26 2.97
C ARG A 17 -3.46 4.60 4.21
N GLU A 18 -2.91 4.90 5.38
CA GLU A 18 -3.40 4.39 6.66
C GLU A 18 -4.84 4.87 6.89
N GLU A 19 -5.11 6.16 6.65
CA GLU A 19 -6.45 6.74 6.80
C GLU A 19 -7.50 6.05 5.91
N ILE A 20 -7.16 5.70 4.67
CA ILE A 20 -8.06 4.97 3.77
C ILE A 20 -8.24 3.51 4.20
N GLU A 21 -7.18 2.84 4.61
CA GLU A 21 -7.23 1.45 5.09
C GLU A 21 -8.09 1.33 6.35
N GLU A 22 -7.93 2.25 7.30
CA GLU A 22 -8.75 2.33 8.51
C GLU A 22 -10.21 2.64 8.18
N GLY A 23 -10.48 3.68 7.36
CA GLY A 23 -11.84 4.03 6.97
C GLY A 23 -12.58 2.89 6.26
N CYS A 24 -11.89 2.13 5.41
CA CYS A 24 -12.49 0.96 4.76
C CYS A 24 -12.79 -0.19 5.73
N LYS A 25 -11.93 -0.38 6.73
CA LYS A 25 -12.11 -1.38 7.78
C LYS A 25 -13.29 -1.02 8.69
N GLU A 26 -13.39 0.24 9.11
CA GLU A 26 -14.51 0.73 9.92
C GLU A 26 -15.85 0.64 9.18
N ALA A 27 -15.86 0.93 7.87
CA ALA A 27 -17.04 0.80 7.03
C ALA A 27 -17.37 -0.66 6.65
N GLY A 28 -16.56 -1.65 7.06
CA GLY A 28 -16.80 -3.07 6.76
C GLY A 28 -16.75 -3.40 5.26
N LEU A 29 -15.97 -2.64 4.48
CA LEU A 29 -15.95 -2.80 3.02
C LEU A 29 -15.17 -4.07 2.63
N PRO A 30 -15.67 -4.86 1.66
CA PRO A 30 -14.97 -6.03 1.15
C PRO A 30 -13.88 -5.59 0.16
N VAL A 31 -12.78 -5.03 0.66
CA VAL A 31 -11.66 -4.52 -0.14
C VAL A 31 -10.37 -5.31 0.12
N ARG A 32 -9.50 -5.35 -0.89
CA ARG A 32 -8.12 -5.85 -0.81
C ARG A 32 -7.19 -4.79 -1.37
N PHE A 33 -6.27 -4.32 -0.54
CA PHE A 33 -5.29 -3.31 -0.93
C PHE A 33 -4.05 -3.91 -1.57
N SER A 34 -3.39 -3.10 -2.39
CA SER A 34 -2.06 -3.30 -2.96
C SER A 34 -1.39 -1.94 -3.04
N ALA A 35 -0.09 -1.86 -2.82
CA ALA A 35 0.67 -0.62 -2.86
C ALA A 35 2.09 -0.93 -3.38
N PRO A 36 2.81 0.05 -3.95
CA PRO A 36 4.21 -0.14 -4.29
C PRO A 36 5.02 -0.34 -3.00
N VAL A 37 6.15 -1.02 -3.11
CA VAL A 37 7.10 -1.16 -2.01
C VAL A 37 7.63 0.23 -1.70
N THR A 38 7.31 0.74 -0.50
CA THR A 38 7.82 2.04 -0.01
C THR A 38 8.92 1.88 1.01
N HIS A 39 9.46 0.66 1.12
CA HIS A 39 10.64 0.35 1.92
C HIS A 39 11.88 0.74 1.12
N HIS A 40 12.51 1.85 1.52
CA HIS A 40 13.73 2.36 0.89
C HIS A 40 14.82 1.28 0.76
N GLU A 41 14.96 0.43 1.78
CA GLU A 41 15.93 -0.65 1.86
C GLU A 41 15.70 -1.82 0.87
N ALA A 42 14.51 -1.95 0.25
CA ALA A 42 14.31 -2.93 -0.82
C ALA A 42 14.87 -2.46 -2.19
N SER A 43 15.19 -1.16 -2.32
CA SER A 43 15.79 -0.59 -3.53
C SER A 43 17.32 -0.54 -3.47
N ASP A 44 17.93 -0.50 -2.27
CA ASP A 44 19.39 -0.40 -2.10
C ASP A 44 20.14 -1.70 -2.46
N ASP A 45 19.51 -2.87 -2.34
CA ASP A 45 20.13 -4.18 -2.67
C ASP A 45 20.07 -4.53 -4.17
N CYS A 46 19.44 -3.70 -5.00
CA CYS A 46 19.47 -3.86 -6.46
C CYS A 46 20.81 -3.33 -7.02
N GLY A 47 21.91 -4.06 -6.76
CA GLY A 47 23.23 -3.75 -7.34
C GLY A 47 24.45 -4.41 -6.69
N VAL A 48 24.32 -5.14 -5.58
CA VAL A 48 25.47 -5.75 -4.89
C VAL A 48 25.70 -7.20 -5.35
N ALA A 49 25.92 -7.38 -6.66
CA ALA A 49 26.63 -8.54 -7.22
C ALA A 49 26.94 -8.27 -8.70
N ILE A 50 28.12 -7.70 -8.98
CA ILE A 50 28.80 -7.80 -10.27
C ILE A 50 30.19 -8.39 -10.02
#